data_AF-A0A7W9ILQ0-F1
#
_entry.id   AF-A0A7W9ILQ0-F1
#
_cell.length_a   1.000
_cell.length_b   1.000
_cell.length_c   1.000
_cell.angle_alpha   90.00
_cell.angle_beta   90.00
_cell.angle_gamma   90.00
#
_symmetry.space_group_name_H-M   'P 1'
#
loop_
_entity.id
_entity.type
_entity.pdbx_description
1 polymer ?
#
loop_
_entity_poly.entity_id
_entity_poly.type
_entity_poly.pdbx_seq_one_letter_code
_entity_poly.pdbx_strand_id
1 'polypeptide(L)'
;MADKTEKQDLAWKAIGGLLGLVTAWAARKIIGFAWEKSTGRKPPADSESLEISLGEAIGYAVVMGVGMQVTQIVVARTARKRYDAWKAVKDAAREAAEEITS
;
A
#
# COMPACT_ATOMS: atom_id res chain seq x y z
N MET A 1 -16.92 -30.18 8.81
CA MET A 1 -15.84 -29.54 8.01
C MET A 1 -15.85 -28.01 8.07
N ALA A 2 -16.97 -27.34 8.37
CA ALA A 2 -17.06 -25.86 8.40
C ALA A 2 -16.18 -25.17 9.47
N ASP A 3 -16.03 -25.73 10.66
CA ASP A 3 -15.23 -25.15 11.77
C ASP A 3 -13.74 -24.97 11.42
N LYS A 4 -13.18 -25.87 10.60
CA LYS A 4 -11.76 -25.82 10.24
C LYS A 4 -11.47 -24.70 9.24
N THR A 5 -12.35 -24.51 8.25
CA THR A 5 -12.24 -23.43 7.26
C THR A 5 -12.38 -22.07 7.92
N GLU A 6 -13.35 -21.90 8.82
CA GLU A 6 -13.56 -20.62 9.52
C GLU A 6 -12.35 -20.22 10.39
N LYS A 7 -11.75 -21.19 11.09
CA LYS A 7 -10.51 -20.97 11.86
C LYS A 7 -9.31 -20.67 10.97
N GLN A 8 -9.20 -21.33 9.82
CA GLN A 8 -8.15 -21.03 8.84
C GLN A 8 -8.30 -19.62 8.26
N ASP A 9 -9.53 -19.21 7.94
CA ASP A 9 -9.81 -17.84 7.45
C ASP A 9 -9.51 -16.79 8.51
N LEU A 10 -9.84 -17.06 9.78
CA LEU A 10 -9.49 -16.18 10.89
C LEU A 10 -7.98 -16.07 11.08
N ALA A 11 -7.25 -17.18 10.96
CA ALA A 11 -5.79 -17.20 11.03
C ALA A 11 -5.16 -16.40 9.88
N TRP A 12 -5.64 -16.56 8.66
CA TRP A 12 -5.17 -15.78 7.50
C TRP A 12 -5.48 -14.29 7.64
N LYS A 13 -6.65 -13.93 8.16
CA LYS A 13 -7.00 -12.53 8.47
C LYS A 13 -6.07 -11.95 9.53
N ALA A 14 -5.75 -12.71 10.58
CA ALA A 14 -4.82 -12.26 11.62
C ALA A 14 -3.40 -12.05 11.08
N ILE A 15 -2.91 -12.98 10.25
CA ILE A 15 -1.61 -12.84 9.56
C ILE A 15 -1.62 -11.62 8.64
N GLY A 16 -2.67 -11.44 7.84
CA GLY A 16 -2.83 -10.29 6.97
C GLY A 16 -2.85 -8.96 7.74
N GLY A 17 -3.56 -8.93 8.87
CA GLY A 17 -3.58 -7.78 9.78
C GLY A 17 -2.19 -7.47 10.35
N LEU A 18 -1.48 -8.49 10.86
CA LEU A 18 -0.14 -8.32 11.41
C LEU A 18 0.87 -7.84 10.35
N LEU A 19 0.83 -8.44 9.16
CA LEU A 19 1.65 -7.99 8.02
C LEU A 19 1.34 -6.54 7.65
N GLY A 20 0.06 -6.15 7.66
CA GLY A 20 -0.36 -4.77 7.44
C GLY A 20 0.26 -3.80 8.45
N LEU A 21 0.23 -4.15 9.74
CA LEU A 21 0.83 -3.33 10.81
C LEU A 21 2.35 -3.19 10.65
N VAL A 22 3.05 -4.31 10.39
CA VAL A 22 4.51 -4.29 10.16
C VAL A 22 4.86 -3.45 8.94
N THR A 23 4.09 -3.58 7.86
CA THR A 23 4.27 -2.79 6.64
C THR A 23 4.07 -1.29 6.91
N ALA A 24 3.03 -0.92 7.65
CA ALA A 24 2.75 0.47 8.01
C ALA A 24 3.87 1.06 8.88
N TRP A 25 4.36 0.29 9.87
CA TRP A 25 5.47 0.72 10.73
C TRP A 25 6.77 0.93 9.92
N ALA A 26 7.11 -0.01 9.04
CA ALA A 26 8.28 0.10 8.18
C ALA A 26 8.17 1.31 7.23
N ALA A 27 7.00 1.52 6.61
CA ALA A 27 6.75 2.66 5.75
C ALA A 27 6.98 3.99 6.49
N ARG A 28 6.47 4.12 7.73
CA ARG A 28 6.69 5.33 8.55
C ARG A 28 8.18 5.58 8.80
N LYS A 29 8.97 4.53 9.03
CA LYS A 29 10.43 4.68 9.19
C LYS A 29 11.15 5.08 7.91
N ILE A 30 10.79 4.48 6.78
CA ILE A 30 11.38 4.82 5.49
C ILE A 30 11.08 6.27 5.12
N ILE A 31 9.82 6.70 5.25
CA ILE A 31 9.41 8.08 4.98
C ILE A 31 10.16 9.05 5.89
N GLY A 32 10.22 8.75 7.19
CA GLY A 32 10.92 9.60 8.14
C GLY A 32 12.41 9.73 7.85
N PHE A 33 13.06 8.62 7.49
CA PHE A 33 14.47 8.62 7.12
C PHE A 33 14.72 9.38 5.80
N ALA A 34 13.85 9.19 4.80
CA ALA A 34 13.93 9.92 3.54
C ALA A 34 13.77 11.43 3.76
N TRP A 35 12.88 11.83 4.68
CA TRP A 35 12.67 13.22 5.05
C TRP A 35 13.89 13.81 5.77
N GLU A 36 14.40 13.13 6.79
CA GLU A 36 15.58 13.58 7.54
C GLU A 36 16.79 13.71 6.61
N LYS A 37 16.95 12.78 5.66
CA LYS A 37 18.02 12.84 4.68
C LYS A 37 17.85 13.97 3.64
N SER A 38 16.63 14.29 3.22
CA SER A 38 16.38 15.32 2.20
C SER A 38 16.31 16.73 2.77
N THR A 39 15.76 16.90 3.97
CA THR A 39 15.53 18.21 4.60
C THR A 39 16.48 18.51 5.76
N GLY A 40 17.21 17.51 6.27
CA GLY A 40 18.12 17.67 7.42
C GLY A 40 17.41 17.86 8.76
N ARG A 41 16.08 17.66 8.81
CA ARG A 41 15.24 17.87 10.00
C ARG A 41 14.40 16.63 10.31
N LYS A 42 14.03 16.46 11.58
CA LYS A 42 13.12 15.39 11.98
C LYS A 42 11.76 15.58 11.28
N PRO A 43 11.17 14.52 10.71
CA PRO A 43 9.87 14.59 10.08
C PRO A 43 8.83 15.13 11.07
N PRO A 44 7.97 16.08 10.67
CA PRO A 44 6.95 16.65 11.54
C PRO A 44 5.97 15.54 11.94
N ALA A 45 6.17 14.99 13.14
CA ALA A 45 5.33 13.95 13.71
C ALA A 45 4.09 14.54 14.39
N ASP A 46 4.16 15.82 14.76
CA ASP A 46 3.09 16.62 15.36
C ASP A 46 2.79 17.82 14.46
N SER A 47 1.84 17.66 13.54
CA SER A 47 1.35 18.74 12.69
C SER A 47 0.57 19.83 13.47
N GLU A 48 0.31 19.61 14.76
CA GLU A 48 -0.42 20.52 15.65
C GLU A 48 0.49 21.32 16.60
N SER A 49 1.81 21.09 16.60
CA SER A 49 2.71 21.91 17.43
C SER A 49 2.97 23.27 16.77
N LEU A 50 2.78 24.35 17.54
CA LEU A 50 3.03 25.74 17.13
C LEU A 50 4.50 26.03 16.81
N GLU A 51 5.39 25.05 16.96
CA GLU A 51 6.83 25.14 16.64
C GLU A 51 7.10 24.96 15.13
N ILE A 52 6.15 24.45 14.36
CA ILE A 52 6.25 24.43 12.90
C ILE A 52 5.90 25.82 12.35
N SER A 53 6.85 26.47 11.69
CA SER A 53 6.59 27.74 11.00
C SER A 53 5.50 27.57 9.92
N LEU A 54 4.63 28.56 9.71
CA LEU A 54 3.54 28.50 8.72
C LEU A 54 4.05 28.11 7.32
N GLY A 55 5.24 28.57 6.94
CA GLY A 55 5.87 28.21 5.67
C GLY A 55 6.27 26.73 5.58
N GLU A 56 6.72 26.14 6.69
CA GLU A 56 7.06 24.71 6.75
C GLU A 56 5.79 23.83 6.73
N ALA A 57 4.72 24.24 7.40
CA ALA A 57 3.42 23.57 7.34
C ALA A 57 2.83 23.56 5.92
N ILE A 58 2.86 24.71 5.22
CA ILE A 58 2.40 24.82 3.83
C ILE A 58 3.28 23.97 2.91
N GLY A 59 4.61 24.00 3.09
CA GLY A 59 5.53 23.15 2.33
C GLY A 59 5.23 21.67 2.48
N TYR A 60 4.99 21.22 3.72
CA TYR A 60 4.59 19.85 4.01
C TYR A 60 3.24 19.48 3.37
N ALA A 61 2.24 20.36 3.47
CA ALA A 61 0.92 20.14 2.88
C ALA A 61 0.98 20.00 1.36
N VAL A 62 1.78 20.81 0.66
CA VAL A 62 1.97 20.70 -0.79
C VAL A 62 2.66 19.39 -1.15
N VAL A 63 3.74 19.02 -0.45
CA VAL A 63 4.44 17.76 -0.69
C VAL A 63 3.52 16.55 -0.48
N MET A 64 2.76 16.53 0.62
CA MET A 64 1.82 15.46 0.92
C MET A 64 0.65 15.43 -0.07
N GLY A 65 0.11 16.60 -0.44
CA GLY A 65 -0.96 16.72 -1.43
C GLY A 65 -0.54 16.20 -2.80
N VAL A 66 0.61 16.63 -3.31
CA VAL A 66 1.15 16.17 -4.59
C VAL A 66 1.55 14.70 -4.51
N GLY A 67 2.24 14.30 -3.44
CA GLY A 67 2.67 12.91 -3.22
C GLY A 67 1.52 11.92 -3.19
N MET A 68 0.39 12.28 -2.56
CA MET A 68 -0.79 11.43 -2.51
C MET A 68 -1.42 11.25 -3.91
N GLN A 69 -1.54 12.32 -4.69
CA GLN A 69 -2.09 12.24 -6.04
C GLN A 69 -1.22 11.38 -6.97
N VAL A 70 0.11 11.55 -6.91
CA VAL A 70 1.03 10.69 -7.67
C VAL A 70 0.89 9.23 -7.24
N THR A 71 0.79 8.97 -5.94
CA THR A 71 0.61 7.61 -5.39
C THR A 71 -0.66 6.97 -5.94
N GLN A 72 -1.79 7.67 -5.96
CA GLN A 72 -3.05 7.16 -6.51
C GLN A 72 -2.93 6.75 -7.98
N ILE A 73 -2.25 7.57 -8.80
CA ILE A 73 -2.03 7.27 -10.22
C ILE A 73 -1.19 5.99 -10.39
N VAL A 74 -0.09 5.88 -9.64
CA VAL A 74 0.80 4.71 -9.70
C VAL A 74 0.07 3.45 -9.24
N VAL A 75 -0.68 3.52 -8.14
CA VAL A 75 -1.48 2.40 -7.63
C VAL A 75 -2.53 1.98 -8.66
N ALA A 76 -3.29 2.92 -9.23
CA ALA A 76 -4.31 2.61 -10.23
C ALA A 76 -3.72 1.93 -11.48
N ARG A 77 -2.57 2.43 -11.98
CA ARG A 77 -1.87 1.82 -13.11
C ARG A 77 -1.38 0.41 -12.79
N THR A 78 -0.81 0.22 -11.60
CA THR A 78 -0.27 -1.07 -11.17
C THR A 78 -1.39 -2.08 -10.97
N ALA A 79 -2.50 -1.68 -10.34
CA ALA A 79 -3.67 -2.50 -10.14
C ALA A 79 -4.26 -2.95 -11.49
N ARG A 80 -4.39 -2.03 -12.45
CA ARG A 80 -4.86 -2.34 -13.81
C ARG A 80 -3.96 -3.36 -14.52
N LYS A 81 -2.64 -3.10 -14.57
CA LYS A 81 -1.67 -4.02 -15.19
C LYS A 81 -1.69 -5.40 -14.54
N ARG A 82 -1.80 -5.46 -13.21
CA ARG A 82 -1.87 -6.74 -12.50
C ARG A 82 -3.16 -7.46 -12.81
N TYR A 83 -4.30 -6.78 -12.77
CA TYR A 83 -5.60 -7.35 -13.13
C TYR A 83 -5.60 -7.96 -14.53
N ASP A 84 -5.09 -7.23 -15.53
CA ASP A 84 -5.00 -7.71 -16.91
C ASP A 84 -4.13 -8.98 -17.00
N ALA A 85 -3.00 -9.02 -16.28
CA ALA A 85 -2.14 -10.20 -16.20
C ALA A 85 -2.84 -11.41 -15.56
N TRP A 86 -3.64 -11.22 -14.51
CA TRP A 86 -4.42 -12.31 -13.92
C TRP A 86 -5.51 -12.79 -14.88
N LYS A 87 -6.16 -11.89 -15.59
CA LYS A 87 -7.21 -12.22 -16.56
C LYS A 87 -6.64 -13.06 -17.69
N ALA A 88 -5.51 -12.67 -18.27
CA ALA A 88 -4.84 -13.42 -19.32
C ALA A 88 -4.47 -14.86 -18.89
N VAL A 89 -3.97 -15.04 -17.66
CA VAL A 89 -3.68 -16.37 -17.11
C VAL A 89 -4.96 -17.19 -16.93
N LYS A 90 -6.04 -16.57 -16.46
CA LYS A 90 -7.32 -17.26 -16.24
C LYS A 90 -7.95 -17.71 -17.56
N ASP A 91 -7.90 -16.84 -18.57
CA ASP A 91 -8.47 -17.11 -19.89
C ASP A 91 -7.68 -18.26 -20.58
N ALA A 92 -6.34 -18.23 -20.52
CA ALA A 92 -5.51 -19.33 -21.02
C ALA A 92 -5.75 -20.67 -20.29
N ALA A 93 -5.94 -20.63 -18.97
CA ALA A 93 -6.25 -21.83 -18.19
C ALA A 93 -7.64 -22.41 -18.51
N ARG A 94 -8.61 -21.55 -18.84
CA ARG A 94 -9.95 -21.98 -19.25
C ARG A 94 -9.93 -22.63 -20.63
N GLU A 95 -9.21 -22.03 -21.57
CA GLU A 95 -9.05 -22.55 -22.93
C GLU A 95 -8.42 -23.94 -22.93
N ALA A 96 -7.33 -24.13 -22.16
CA ALA A 96 -6.71 -25.45 -21.98
C ALA A 96 -7.64 -26.49 -21.33
N ALA A 97 -8.53 -26.08 -20.42
CA ALA A 97 -9.48 -26.98 -19.79
C ALA A 97 -10.62 -27.40 -20.74
N GLU A 98 -11.05 -26.50 -21.63
CA GLU A 98 -12.04 -26.77 -22.68
C GLU A 98 -11.45 -27.69 -23.76
N GLU A 99 -10.17 -27.54 -24.12
CA GLU A 99 -9.45 -28.43 -25.07
C GLU A 99 -9.30 -29.86 -24.52
N ILE A 100 -8.97 -30.02 -23.23
CA ILE A 100 -8.80 -31.35 -22.61
C ILE A 100 -10.14 -32.09 -22.41
N THR A 101 -11.25 -31.34 -22.33
CA THR A 101 -12.60 -31.88 -22.10
C THR A 101 -13.36 -32.16 -23.42
N SER A 102 -12.85 -31.67 -24.56
CA SER A 102 -13.37 -31.94 -25.91
C SER A 102 -12.75 -33.18 -26.54
#